data_AF-A0A2U3Z966-F1
#
_entry.id   AF-A0A2U3Z966-F1
#
_cell.length_a   1.000
_cell.length_b   1.000
_cell.length_c   1.000
_cell.angle_alpha   90.00
_cell.angle_beta   90.00
_cell.angle_gamma   90.00
#
_symmetry.space_group_name_H-M   'P 1'
#
loop_
_entity.id
_entity.type
_entity.pdbx_description
1 polymer ?
#
loop_
_entity_poly.entity_id
_entity_poly.type
_entity_poly.pdbx_seq_one_letter_code
_entity_poly.pdbx_strand_id
1 'polypeptide(L)'
;MRRGDGEPPGKGDAGTAGPAALSAAVAAAAVALVAALLLLRCEDAGSGVGSSMAETEALPKLREDFRMQNKSVFILGASGETGRVLLKEILEQSLFSKVTLIGRRKLTFDEDAYKNV
;
A
#
# COMPACT_ATOMS: atom_id res chain seq x y z
N MET A 1 45.11 -50.22 47.31
CA MET A 1 43.68 -50.64 47.38
C MET A 1 43.04 -49.85 48.52
N ARG A 2 41.96 -49.08 48.39
CA ARG A 2 40.98 -48.82 47.33
C ARG A 2 40.49 -47.36 47.46
N ARG A 3 39.96 -46.85 46.34
CA ARG A 3 39.38 -45.52 46.11
C ARG A 3 38.04 -45.34 46.82
N GLY A 4 37.72 -44.10 47.21
CA GLY A 4 36.37 -43.54 47.29
C GLY A 4 36.48 -42.11 46.73
N ASP A 5 35.83 -41.79 45.62
CA ASP A 5 34.41 -41.41 45.45
C ASP A 5 34.16 -39.94 45.85
N GLY A 6 33.83 -39.13 44.84
CA GLY A 6 33.35 -37.77 45.00
C GLY A 6 33.43 -36.93 43.72
N GLU A 7 32.52 -37.13 42.76
CA GLU A 7 32.10 -36.05 41.86
C GLU A 7 30.58 -36.16 41.56
N PRO A 8 29.82 -35.05 41.67
CA PRO A 8 28.35 -35.02 41.53
C PRO A 8 27.86 -34.87 40.06
N PRO A 9 26.54 -34.97 39.81
CA PRO A 9 26.00 -35.33 38.50
C PRO A 9 25.77 -34.12 37.59
N GLY A 10 26.30 -34.17 36.38
CA GLY A 10 25.91 -33.32 35.26
C GLY A 10 24.83 -34.00 34.42
N LYS A 11 23.57 -33.76 34.75
CA LYS A 11 22.39 -34.17 33.98
C LYS A 11 22.25 -33.27 32.74
N GLY A 12 22.68 -33.77 31.59
CA GLY A 12 22.36 -33.19 30.28
C GLY A 12 21.38 -34.10 29.55
N ASP A 13 20.09 -33.84 29.70
CA ASP A 13 19.06 -34.55 28.94
C ASP A 13 19.18 -34.13 27.46
N ALA A 14 19.62 -35.07 26.63
CA ALA A 14 19.61 -34.94 25.18
C ALA A 14 18.15 -34.93 24.70
N GLY A 15 17.66 -33.73 24.36
CA GLY A 15 16.37 -33.53 23.72
C GLY A 15 16.26 -34.34 22.45
N THR A 16 15.40 -35.35 22.50
CA THR A 16 15.03 -36.21 21.37
C THR A 16 14.23 -35.36 20.36
N ALA A 17 14.82 -35.08 19.20
CA ALA A 17 14.14 -34.45 18.09
C ALA A 17 13.09 -35.42 17.49
N GLY A 18 11.83 -35.25 17.87
CA GLY A 18 10.70 -35.96 17.28
C GLY A 18 10.33 -35.42 15.89
N PRO A 19 9.66 -36.20 15.04
CA PRO A 19 9.37 -35.87 13.64
C PRO A 19 8.28 -34.78 13.47
N ALA A 20 7.79 -34.19 14.55
CA ALA A 20 6.73 -33.18 14.53
C ALA A 20 7.18 -31.85 13.91
N ALA A 21 8.49 -31.55 13.90
CA ALA A 21 9.02 -30.31 13.35
C ALA A 21 8.96 -30.24 11.80
N LEU A 22 8.93 -31.39 11.11
CA LEU A 22 8.83 -31.45 9.66
C LEU A 22 7.43 -31.06 9.16
N SER A 23 6.36 -31.39 9.92
CA SER A 23 4.99 -31.05 9.53
C SER A 23 4.68 -29.55 9.68
N ALA A 24 5.20 -28.90 10.72
CA ALA A 24 4.99 -27.46 10.93
C ALA A 24 5.72 -26.62 9.87
N ALA A 25 6.93 -27.01 9.47
CA ALA A 25 7.69 -26.30 8.44
C ALA A 25 7.02 -26.41 7.05
N VAL A 26 6.47 -27.58 6.71
CA VAL A 26 5.72 -27.79 5.46
C VAL A 26 4.40 -27.01 5.47
N ALA A 27 3.70 -26.96 6.61
CA ALA A 27 2.49 -26.14 6.75
C ALA A 27 2.80 -24.64 6.62
N ALA A 28 3.88 -24.16 7.24
CA ALA A 28 4.30 -22.76 7.11
C ALA A 28 4.71 -22.40 5.67
N ALA A 29 5.42 -23.29 4.98
CA ALA A 29 5.77 -23.10 3.57
C ALA A 29 4.51 -23.09 2.67
N ALA A 30 3.54 -23.96 2.93
CA ALA A 30 2.27 -23.97 2.21
C ALA A 30 1.47 -22.69 2.43
N VAL A 31 1.39 -22.20 3.68
CA VAL A 31 0.72 -20.92 4.01
C VAL A 31 1.44 -19.74 3.36
N ALA A 32 2.77 -19.70 3.40
CA ALA A 32 3.56 -18.65 2.74
C ALA A 32 3.37 -18.67 1.22
N LEU A 33 3.29 -19.86 0.62
CA LEU A 33 3.06 -20.02 -0.82
C LEU A 33 1.64 -19.62 -1.21
N VAL A 34 0.63 -19.96 -0.41
CA VAL A 34 -0.76 -19.49 -0.59
C VAL A 34 -0.84 -17.97 -0.44
N ALA A 35 -0.17 -17.38 0.56
CA ALA A 35 -0.12 -15.93 0.75
C ALA A 35 0.58 -15.25 -0.44
N ALA A 36 1.70 -15.77 -0.92
CA ALA A 36 2.40 -15.24 -2.10
C ALA A 36 1.54 -15.34 -3.37
N LEU A 37 0.81 -16.45 -3.56
CA LEU A 37 -0.15 -16.58 -4.66
C LEU A 37 -1.28 -15.56 -4.54
N LEU A 38 -1.84 -15.33 -3.35
CA LEU A 38 -2.89 -14.33 -3.12
C LEU A 38 -2.38 -12.91 -3.39
N LEU A 39 -1.15 -12.58 -2.97
CA LEU A 39 -0.53 -11.30 -3.27
C LEU A 39 -0.28 -11.12 -4.77
N LEU A 40 0.18 -12.17 -5.47
CA LEU A 40 0.37 -12.15 -6.92
C LEU A 40 -0.96 -11.97 -7.67
N ARG A 41 -2.08 -12.50 -7.15
CA ARG A 41 -3.42 -12.29 -7.74
C ARG A 41 -3.99 -10.91 -7.41
N CYS A 42 -3.59 -10.30 -6.30
CA CYS A 42 -4.01 -8.95 -5.92
C CYS A 42 -3.38 -7.88 -6.84
N GLU A 43 -2.14 -8.09 -7.30
CA GLU A 43 -1.47 -7.18 -8.25
C GLU A 43 -2.07 -7.18 -9.67
N ASP A 44 -2.93 -8.16 -10.02
CA ASP A 44 -3.57 -8.23 -11.34
C ASP A 44 -4.94 -7.52 -11.41
N ALA A 45 -5.35 -6.83 -10.34
CA ALA A 45 -6.59 -6.03 -10.32
C ALA A 45 -6.38 -4.60 -10.88
N GLY A 46 -5.59 -4.47 -11.95
CA GLY A 46 -5.08 -3.16 -12.37
C GLY A 46 -4.78 -2.98 -13.85
N SER A 47 -5.43 -3.68 -14.79
CA SER A 47 -5.57 -3.18 -16.16
C SER A 47 -6.61 -3.99 -16.95
N GLY A 48 -7.88 -3.77 -16.63
CA GLY A 48 -8.98 -4.27 -17.45
C GLY A 48 -9.05 -3.48 -18.76
N VAL A 49 -8.38 -3.99 -19.80
CA VAL A 49 -8.72 -3.69 -21.20
C VAL A 49 -10.14 -4.22 -21.41
N GLY A 50 -11.14 -3.34 -21.34
CA GLY A 50 -12.54 -3.76 -21.34
C GLY A 50 -13.49 -2.70 -21.88
N SER A 51 -13.79 -2.81 -23.18
CA SER A 51 -15.02 -2.35 -23.83
C SER A 51 -15.31 -0.84 -23.82
N SER A 52 -14.89 -0.19 -24.91
CA SER A 52 -15.05 1.22 -25.29
C SER A 52 -16.48 1.82 -25.25
N MET A 53 -17.51 1.12 -24.77
CA MET A 53 -18.89 1.64 -24.63
C MET A 53 -19.42 1.67 -23.19
N ALA A 54 -18.76 1.00 -22.23
CA ALA A 54 -19.13 1.04 -20.81
C ALA A 54 -18.39 2.15 -20.02
N GLU A 55 -17.40 2.79 -20.65
CA GLU A 55 -16.54 3.80 -20.01
C GLU A 55 -17.29 5.10 -19.63
N THR A 56 -18.27 5.53 -20.43
CA THR A 56 -18.98 6.80 -20.21
C THR A 56 -19.77 6.84 -18.90
N GLU A 57 -20.33 5.71 -18.47
CA GLU A 57 -21.09 5.57 -17.22
C GLU A 57 -20.21 5.15 -16.03
N ALA A 58 -19.02 4.59 -16.29
CA ALA A 58 -18.09 4.12 -15.25
C ALA A 58 -17.27 5.27 -14.66
N LEU A 59 -16.90 6.27 -15.48
CA LEU A 59 -16.11 7.42 -15.04
C LEU A 59 -16.75 8.25 -13.92
N PRO A 60 -18.05 8.62 -13.95
CA PRO A 60 -18.66 9.38 -12.86
C PRO A 60 -18.68 8.59 -11.54
N LYS A 61 -18.95 7.28 -11.58
CA LYS A 61 -18.91 6.42 -10.39
C LYS A 61 -17.51 6.34 -9.80
N LEU A 62 -16.49 6.15 -10.64
CA LEU A 62 -15.10 6.12 -10.20
C LEU A 62 -14.68 7.45 -9.55
N ARG A 63 -15.15 8.58 -10.08
CA ARG A 63 -14.90 9.91 -9.50
C ARG A 63 -15.57 10.06 -8.15
N GLU A 64 -16.82 9.62 -8.02
CA GLU A 64 -17.54 9.67 -6.76
C GLU A 64 -16.88 8.79 -5.70
N ASP A 65 -16.51 7.55 -6.05
CA ASP A 65 -15.76 6.64 -5.19
C ASP A 65 -14.42 7.26 -4.75
N PHE A 66 -13.74 7.97 -5.64
CA PHE A 66 -12.49 8.65 -5.32
C PHE A 66 -12.69 9.84 -4.37
N ARG A 67 -13.80 10.57 -4.52
CA ARG A 67 -14.17 11.65 -3.58
C ARG A 67 -14.47 11.10 -2.19
N MET A 68 -15.16 9.96 -2.09
CA MET A 68 -15.42 9.30 -0.80
C MET A 68 -14.14 8.84 -0.10
N GLN A 69 -13.08 8.54 -0.85
CA GLN A 69 -11.78 8.15 -0.29
C GLN A 69 -11.01 9.32 0.35
N ASN A 70 -11.50 10.56 0.26
CA ASN A 70 -10.93 11.75 0.91
C ASN A 70 -9.42 11.93 0.70
N LYS A 71 -8.93 11.67 -0.50
CA LYS A 71 -7.49 11.74 -0.79
C LYS A 71 -7.02 13.19 -0.88
N SER A 72 -5.77 13.40 -0.51
CA SER A 72 -5.05 14.67 -0.70
C SER A 72 -4.01 14.55 -1.80
N VAL A 73 -3.77 15.63 -2.53
CA VAL A 73 -2.74 15.72 -3.58
C VAL A 73 -1.84 16.92 -3.35
N PHE A 74 -0.59 16.82 -3.79
CA PHE A 74 0.28 17.98 -3.93
C PHE A 74 0.76 18.14 -5.36
N ILE A 75 0.89 19.39 -5.81
CA ILE A 75 1.32 19.71 -7.18
C ILE A 75 2.61 20.50 -7.12
N LEU A 76 3.63 19.98 -7.80
CA LEU A 76 4.90 20.66 -8.01
C LEU A 76 4.82 21.50 -9.28
N GLY A 77 5.24 22.76 -9.20
CA GLY A 77 5.30 23.61 -10.39
C GLY A 77 3.93 24.00 -10.95
N ALA A 78 2.94 24.17 -10.08
CA ALA A 78 1.61 24.66 -10.44
C ALA A 78 1.60 26.04 -11.14
N SER A 79 2.74 26.75 -11.12
CA SER A 79 2.95 28.00 -11.86
C SER A 79 3.21 27.81 -13.36
N GLY A 80 3.62 26.61 -13.78
CA GLY A 80 3.87 26.31 -15.19
C GLY A 80 2.58 26.10 -15.97
N GLU A 81 2.66 26.14 -17.30
CA GLU A 81 1.50 26.05 -18.20
C GLU A 81 0.61 24.82 -17.87
N THR A 82 1.21 23.64 -17.84
CA THR A 82 0.51 22.39 -17.51
C THR A 82 0.00 22.37 -16.07
N GLY A 83 0.79 22.88 -15.13
CA GLY A 83 0.44 22.89 -13.72
C GLY A 83 -0.81 23.73 -13.43
N ARG A 84 -0.98 24.85 -14.14
CA ARG A 84 -2.16 25.71 -14.03
C ARG A 84 -3.41 25.03 -14.55
N VAL A 85 -3.34 24.40 -15.73
CA VAL A 85 -4.46 23.67 -16.33
C VAL A 85 -4.84 22.47 -15.47
N LEU A 86 -3.85 21.69 -15.02
CA LEU A 86 -4.06 20.54 -14.12
C LEU A 86 -4.76 20.95 -12.83
N LEU A 87 -4.30 22.03 -12.20
CA LEU A 87 -4.89 22.52 -10.97
C LEU A 87 -6.33 23.00 -11.18
N LYS A 88 -6.61 23.68 -12.30
CA LYS A 88 -7.97 24.10 -12.66
C LYS A 88 -8.91 22.90 -12.77
N GLU A 89 -8.53 21.89 -13.54
CA GLU A 89 -9.32 20.65 -13.71
C GLU A 89 -9.53 19.91 -12.38
N ILE A 90 -8.49 19.82 -11.53
CA ILE A 90 -8.60 19.19 -10.22
C ILE A 90 -9.64 19.87 -9.32
N LEU A 91 -9.70 21.20 -9.34
CA LEU A 91 -10.66 21.98 -8.56
C LEU A 91 -12.08 21.87 -9.14
N GLU A 92 -12.23 21.98 -10.46
CA GLU A 92 -13.52 21.83 -11.14
C GLU A 92 -14.15 20.46 -10.90
N GLN A 93 -13.34 19.40 -10.93
CA GLN A 93 -13.80 18.03 -10.67
C GLN A 93 -13.95 17.71 -9.18
N SER A 94 -13.42 18.57 -8.28
CA SER A 94 -13.46 18.43 -6.82
C SER A 94 -13.08 17.01 -6.33
N LEU A 95 -12.01 16.46 -6.89
CA LEU A 95 -11.62 15.05 -6.69
C LEU A 95 -10.89 14.81 -5.36
N PHE A 96 -10.23 15.83 -4.83
CA PHE A 96 -9.38 15.73 -3.65
C PHE A 96 -9.93 16.60 -2.53
N SER A 97 -9.90 16.09 -1.30
CA SER A 97 -10.33 16.84 -0.11
C SER A 97 -9.34 17.94 0.27
N LYS A 98 -8.07 17.81 -0.13
CA LYS A 98 -7.03 18.82 0.09
C LYS A 98 -6.04 18.82 -1.07
N VAL A 99 -5.75 20.01 -1.59
CA VAL A 99 -4.76 20.22 -2.65
C VAL A 99 -3.68 21.14 -2.10
N THR A 100 -2.41 20.72 -2.15
CA THR A 100 -1.26 21.50 -1.66
C THR A 100 -0.36 21.89 -2.81
N LEU A 101 0.00 23.15 -2.94
CA LEU A 101 0.89 23.60 -4.01
C LEU A 101 2.30 23.79 -3.49
N ILE A 102 3.26 23.16 -4.15
CA ILE A 102 4.67 23.25 -3.78
C ILE A 102 5.44 23.91 -4.92
N GLY A 103 6.08 25.03 -4.60
CA GLY A 103 6.83 25.82 -5.56
C GLY A 103 7.85 26.74 -4.89
N ARG A 104 8.70 27.34 -5.72
CA ARG A 104 9.74 28.28 -5.25
C ARG A 104 9.19 29.63 -4.80
N ARG A 105 8.01 30.00 -5.31
CA ARG A 105 7.38 31.30 -5.08
C ARG A 105 5.94 31.08 -4.63
N LYS A 106 5.44 31.96 -3.78
CA LYS A 106 4.03 32.01 -3.44
C LYS A 106 3.26 32.45 -4.70
N LEU A 107 2.27 31.67 -5.07
CA LEU A 107 1.38 31.99 -6.18
C LEU A 107 0.18 32.76 -5.63
N THR A 108 -0.10 33.91 -6.22
CA THR A 108 -1.33 34.66 -5.99
C THR A 108 -2.33 34.18 -7.03
N PHE A 109 -3.36 33.48 -6.58
CA PHE A 109 -4.46 33.07 -7.45
C PHE A 109 -5.64 33.99 -7.19
N ASP A 110 -6.17 34.58 -8.26
CA ASP A 110 -7.26 35.57 -8.21
C ASP A 110 -8.65 34.91 -8.08
N GLU A 111 -8.78 33.63 -8.41
CA GLU A 111 -10.09 32.95 -8.40
C GLU A 111 -10.45 32.46 -6.99
N ASP A 112 -11.73 32.64 -6.63
CA ASP A 112 -12.31 32.15 -5.37
C ASP A 112 -12.13 30.63 -5.15
N ALA A 113 -11.94 29.87 -6.24
CA ALA A 113 -11.68 28.43 -6.23
C ALA A 113 -10.36 28.03 -5.54
N TYR A 114 -9.42 28.96 -5.34
CA TYR A 114 -8.12 28.71 -4.72
C TYR A 114 -8.06 29.04 -3.23
N LYS A 115 -9.19 29.40 -2.60
CA LYS A 115 -9.22 29.78 -1.18
C LYS A 115 -8.93 28.61 -0.22
N ASN A 116 -8.99 27.37 -0.70
CA ASN A 116 -8.82 26.15 0.11
C ASN A 116 -7.54 25.35 -0.22
N VAL A 117 -6.55 25.95 -0.89
CA VAL A 117 -5.25 25.32 -1.19
C VAL A 117 -4.08 25.98 -0.47
#